data_AF-A0A6G1FDV7-F1
#
_entry.id   AF-A0A6G1FDV7-F1
#
_cell.length_a   1.000
_cell.length_b   1.000
_cell.length_c   1.000
_cell.angle_alpha   90.00
_cell.angle_beta   90.00
_cell.angle_gamma   90.00
#
_symmetry.space_group_name_H-M   'P 1'
#
loop_
_entity.id
_entity.type
_entity.pdbx_description
1 polymer ?
#
loop_
_entity_poly.entity_id
_entity_poly.type
_entity_poly.pdbx_seq_one_letter_code
_entity_poly.pdbx_strand_id
1 'polypeptide(L)'
;MCGRIGSLSVGVKVLKLVEWLLLGFIESRKMRKVQVLFEIISPETCESQGYVLSPVVMVACGALRALRVASARYRLDFDPRLKEAPEWTIRFAAEKAGLEGKHVHDRRLLLQCVALGLTQCGQISSHESVLCCVCMALLEELLPLPDLLKMSVQSPDGNSAAVVKNRVKQHLDSILFKEAGPVTGILCNQYSFASDKAKTSVEICIWEYAQVQDKSLWRSWEGSTEPCKKILDLLLRLIFLVDIQSFPYLLKELAEFVTLLPKEGQDVLLDDMHAHVAESDDVTRKPVLVSWLQSLSYISSQATHCESVDKDANACSMGSDELSLNRTMARL
;
A
#
# COMPACT_ATOMS: atom_id res chain seq x y z
N MET A 1 -24.59 2.53 -15.94
CA MET A 1 -23.17 2.76 -15.56
C MET A 1 -22.84 2.13 -14.21
N CYS A 2 -23.77 2.09 -13.25
CA CYS A 2 -23.50 1.73 -11.85
C CYS A 2 -23.90 0.29 -11.45
N GLY A 3 -24.00 -0.63 -12.42
CA GLY A 3 -24.27 -2.06 -12.15
C GLY A 3 -22.99 -2.85 -11.84
N ARG A 4 -23.11 -4.11 -11.38
CA ARG A 4 -21.93 -4.94 -11.10
C ARG A 4 -21.01 -5.02 -12.33
N ILE A 5 -19.76 -4.69 -12.13
CA ILE A 5 -18.70 -4.95 -13.09
C ILE A 5 -18.10 -6.31 -12.74
N GLY A 6 -18.07 -7.24 -13.70
CA GLY A 6 -17.49 -8.57 -13.49
C GLY A 6 -15.97 -8.64 -13.64
N SER A 7 -15.31 -7.57 -14.10
CA SER A 7 -13.85 -7.53 -14.23
C SER A 7 -13.28 -6.12 -14.33
N LEU A 8 -12.02 -5.95 -13.88
CA LEU A 8 -11.28 -4.69 -13.96
C LEU A 8 -11.17 -4.14 -15.40
N SER A 9 -11.09 -5.02 -16.41
CA SER A 9 -11.06 -4.63 -17.83
C SER A 9 -12.31 -3.83 -18.25
N VAL A 10 -13.49 -4.26 -17.80
CA VAL A 10 -14.74 -3.53 -18.06
C VAL A 10 -14.73 -2.18 -17.33
N GLY A 11 -14.16 -2.12 -16.12
CA GLY A 11 -13.94 -0.88 -15.40
C GLY A 11 -13.10 0.13 -16.20
N VAL A 12 -11.99 -0.30 -16.78
CA VAL A 12 -11.13 0.57 -17.61
C VAL A 12 -11.89 1.09 -18.83
N LYS A 13 -12.70 0.24 -19.48
CA LYS A 13 -13.55 0.67 -20.60
C LYS A 13 -14.57 1.72 -20.15
N VAL A 14 -15.17 1.57 -18.97
CA VAL A 14 -16.08 2.57 -18.38
C VAL A 14 -15.37 3.89 -18.17
N LEU A 15 -14.17 3.89 -17.58
CA LEU A 15 -13.35 5.09 -17.40
C LEU A 15 -13.13 5.82 -18.73
N LYS A 16 -12.72 5.08 -19.76
CA LYS A 16 -12.45 5.63 -21.10
C LYS A 16 -13.69 6.15 -21.80
N LEU A 17 -14.82 5.48 -21.65
CA LEU A 17 -16.10 5.94 -22.19
C LEU A 17 -16.52 7.26 -21.55
N VAL A 18 -16.38 7.39 -20.24
CA VAL A 18 -16.72 8.62 -19.50
C VAL A 18 -15.77 9.75 -19.85
N GLU A 19 -14.47 9.46 -19.95
CA GLU A 19 -13.46 10.42 -20.42
C GLU A 19 -13.89 11.02 -21.77
N TRP A 20 -14.20 10.16 -22.75
CA TRP A 20 -14.63 10.58 -24.08
C TRP A 20 -15.95 11.37 -24.06
N LEU A 21 -16.95 10.90 -23.31
CA LEU A 21 -18.27 11.53 -23.23
C LEU A 21 -18.17 12.95 -22.66
N LEU A 22 -17.43 13.12 -21.57
CA LEU A 22 -17.26 14.41 -20.92
C LEU A 22 -16.45 15.39 -21.74
N LEU A 23 -15.40 14.92 -22.42
CA LEU A 23 -14.67 15.75 -23.39
C LEU A 23 -15.61 16.28 -24.47
N GLY A 24 -16.50 15.44 -25.00
CA GLY A 24 -17.51 15.87 -25.98
C GLY A 24 -18.51 16.90 -25.41
N PHE A 25 -18.93 16.76 -24.14
CA PHE A 25 -19.78 17.77 -23.49
C PHE A 25 -19.05 19.09 -23.26
N ILE A 26 -17.79 19.06 -22.83
CA ILE A 26 -16.97 20.25 -22.61
C ILE A 26 -16.74 20.99 -23.94
N GLU A 27 -16.35 20.26 -24.99
CA GLU A 27 -16.14 20.80 -26.33
C GLU A 27 -17.42 21.44 -26.90
N SER A 28 -18.57 20.80 -26.66
CA SER A 28 -19.89 21.33 -27.05
C SER A 28 -20.45 22.39 -26.08
N ARG A 29 -19.68 22.85 -25.09
CA ARG A 29 -20.09 23.81 -24.04
C ARG A 29 -21.34 23.40 -23.23
N LYS A 30 -21.58 22.10 -23.06
CA LYS A 30 -22.72 21.52 -22.34
C LYS A 30 -22.37 21.21 -20.87
N MET A 31 -21.84 22.20 -20.14
CA MET A 31 -21.37 22.01 -18.75
C MET A 31 -22.46 21.52 -17.78
N ARG A 32 -23.73 21.87 -18.02
CA ARG A 32 -24.85 21.34 -17.22
C ARG A 32 -24.93 19.82 -17.25
N LYS A 33 -24.57 19.16 -18.36
CA LYS A 33 -24.53 17.69 -18.44
C LYS A 33 -23.38 17.09 -17.63
N VAL A 34 -22.27 17.81 -17.51
CA VAL A 34 -21.13 17.43 -16.67
C VAL A 34 -21.56 17.47 -15.20
N GLN A 35 -22.20 18.56 -14.77
CA GLN A 35 -22.71 18.73 -13.40
C GLN A 35 -23.74 17.66 -13.04
N VAL A 36 -24.71 17.39 -13.93
CA VAL A 36 -25.71 16.32 -13.71
C VAL A 36 -25.04 14.95 -13.55
N LEU A 37 -23.99 14.65 -14.34
CA LEU A 37 -23.25 13.40 -14.16
C LEU A 37 -22.60 13.34 -12.77
N PHE A 38 -22.08 14.46 -12.26
CA PHE A 38 -21.40 14.51 -10.96
C PHE A 38 -22.38 14.38 -9.80
N GLU A 39 -23.59 14.93 -9.95
CA GLU A 39 -24.70 14.70 -9.03
C GLU A 39 -25.11 13.23 -9.01
N ILE A 40 -25.20 12.57 -10.17
CA ILE A 40 -25.59 11.15 -10.28
C ILE A 40 -24.60 10.21 -9.58
N ILE A 41 -23.30 10.54 -9.59
CA ILE A 41 -22.27 9.71 -8.96
C ILE A 41 -21.99 10.11 -7.51
N SER A 42 -22.68 11.10 -6.95
CA SER A 42 -22.42 11.56 -5.59
C SER A 42 -22.61 10.43 -4.57
N PRO A 43 -21.90 10.46 -3.43
CA PRO A 43 -22.05 9.46 -2.38
C PRO A 43 -23.50 9.23 -1.93
N GLU A 44 -24.28 10.30 -1.77
CA GLU A 44 -25.68 10.22 -1.34
C GLU A 44 -26.56 9.52 -2.37
N THR A 45 -26.32 9.78 -3.65
CA THR A 45 -27.02 9.09 -4.74
C THR A 45 -26.61 7.63 -4.79
N CYS A 46 -25.32 7.35 -4.61
CA CYS A 46 -24.80 5.98 -4.60
C CYS A 46 -25.41 5.14 -3.48
N GLU A 47 -25.51 5.69 -2.26
CA GLU A 47 -26.12 5.00 -1.13
C GLU A 47 -27.62 4.81 -1.31
N SER A 48 -28.35 5.87 -1.66
CA SER A 48 -29.82 5.81 -1.80
C SER A 48 -30.29 4.88 -2.91
N GLN A 49 -29.53 4.76 -4.00
CA GLN A 49 -29.85 3.91 -5.14
C GLN A 49 -29.20 2.52 -5.08
N GLY A 50 -28.36 2.25 -4.07
CA GLY A 50 -27.66 0.98 -3.92
C GLY A 50 -26.68 0.69 -5.07
N TYR A 51 -25.95 1.71 -5.53
CA TYR A 51 -24.97 1.56 -6.61
C TYR A 51 -23.77 0.72 -6.18
N VAL A 52 -23.26 -0.07 -7.13
CA VAL A 52 -21.98 -0.77 -6.95
C VAL A 52 -20.86 0.25 -7.09
N LEU A 53 -19.93 0.33 -6.13
CA LEU A 53 -18.95 1.41 -6.10
C LEU A 53 -17.81 1.24 -7.12
N SER A 54 -17.45 0.02 -7.51
CA SER A 54 -16.37 -0.25 -8.47
C SER A 54 -16.56 0.49 -9.82
N PRO A 55 -17.72 0.39 -10.53
CA PRO A 55 -17.97 1.21 -11.71
C PRO A 55 -18.00 2.71 -11.42
N VAL A 56 -18.58 3.11 -10.28
CA VAL A 56 -18.75 4.52 -9.90
C VAL A 56 -17.39 5.19 -9.76
N VAL A 57 -16.42 4.53 -9.13
CA VAL A 57 -15.03 4.98 -9.05
C VAL A 57 -14.44 5.17 -10.45
N MET A 58 -14.65 4.22 -11.36
CA MET A 58 -14.13 4.34 -12.74
C MET A 58 -14.78 5.51 -13.50
N VAL A 59 -16.06 5.80 -13.23
CA VAL A 59 -16.75 7.00 -13.76
C VAL A 59 -16.12 8.26 -13.18
N ALA A 60 -15.92 8.34 -11.86
CA ALA A 60 -15.31 9.50 -11.19
C ALA A 60 -13.88 9.77 -11.69
N CYS A 61 -13.06 8.72 -11.82
CA CYS A 61 -11.71 8.84 -12.38
C CYS A 61 -11.72 9.27 -13.86
N GLY A 62 -12.64 8.72 -14.67
CA GLY A 62 -12.82 9.14 -16.06
C GLY A 62 -13.22 10.61 -16.18
N ALA A 63 -14.04 11.08 -15.24
CA ALA A 63 -14.44 12.47 -15.14
C ALA A 63 -13.31 13.42 -14.79
N LEU A 64 -12.56 13.11 -13.73
CA LEU A 64 -11.39 13.90 -13.33
C LEU A 64 -10.34 13.94 -14.44
N ARG A 65 -10.13 12.81 -15.13
CA ARG A 65 -9.25 12.75 -16.30
C ARG A 65 -9.75 13.66 -17.43
N ALA A 66 -11.04 13.63 -17.75
CA ALA A 66 -11.62 14.50 -18.78
C ALA A 66 -11.41 15.98 -18.47
N LEU A 67 -11.64 16.39 -17.21
CA LEU A 67 -11.41 17.76 -16.76
C LEU A 67 -9.93 18.15 -16.90
N ARG A 68 -9.01 17.28 -16.48
CA ARG A 68 -7.56 17.50 -16.61
C ARG A 68 -7.14 17.65 -18.08
N VAL A 69 -7.59 16.73 -18.93
CA VAL A 69 -7.29 16.75 -20.38
C VAL A 69 -7.88 17.98 -21.04
N ALA A 70 -9.13 18.34 -20.72
CA ALA A 70 -9.78 19.54 -21.24
C ALA A 70 -9.07 20.82 -20.79
N SER A 71 -8.65 20.90 -19.53
CA SER A 71 -7.92 22.04 -18.99
C SER A 71 -6.61 22.25 -19.76
N ALA A 72 -5.84 21.18 -19.98
CA ALA A 72 -4.60 21.25 -20.75
C ALA A 72 -4.84 21.56 -22.24
N ARG A 73 -5.79 20.86 -22.89
CA ARG A 73 -6.03 20.93 -24.34
C ARG A 73 -6.68 22.24 -24.76
N TYR A 74 -7.65 22.72 -23.99
CA TYR A 74 -8.46 23.89 -24.31
C TYR A 74 -8.09 25.13 -23.48
N ARG A 75 -7.06 25.03 -22.61
CA ARG A 75 -6.63 26.09 -21.69
C ARG A 75 -7.77 26.63 -20.84
N LEU A 76 -8.64 25.72 -20.40
CA LEU A 76 -9.77 26.02 -19.55
C LEU A 76 -9.34 25.97 -18.09
N ASP A 77 -9.75 26.98 -17.33
CA ASP A 77 -9.67 26.95 -15.88
C ASP A 77 -11.05 26.60 -15.33
N PHE A 78 -11.16 25.44 -14.70
CA PHE A 78 -12.41 24.98 -14.11
C PHE A 78 -12.45 25.41 -12.65
N ASP A 79 -13.63 25.81 -12.18
CA ASP A 79 -13.86 26.01 -10.76
C ASP A 79 -13.41 24.74 -9.99
N PRO A 80 -12.51 24.86 -8.99
CA PRO A 80 -12.06 23.73 -8.18
C PRO A 80 -13.21 22.91 -7.60
N ARG A 81 -14.35 23.55 -7.29
CA ARG A 81 -15.57 22.90 -6.78
C ARG A 81 -16.14 21.86 -7.73
N LEU A 82 -15.86 21.98 -9.02
CA LEU A 82 -16.28 21.01 -10.02
C LEU A 82 -15.63 19.63 -9.77
N LYS A 83 -14.46 19.57 -9.14
CA LYS A 83 -13.77 18.32 -8.81
C LYS A 83 -14.21 17.69 -7.50
N GLU A 84 -14.90 18.44 -6.62
CA GLU A 84 -15.26 17.99 -5.28
C GLU A 84 -16.13 16.73 -5.31
N ALA A 85 -17.19 16.71 -6.11
CA ALA A 85 -18.08 15.56 -6.21
C ALA A 85 -17.38 14.26 -6.66
N PRO A 86 -16.62 14.21 -7.78
CA PRO A 86 -15.91 13.00 -8.17
C PRO A 86 -14.77 12.63 -7.20
N GLU A 87 -14.05 13.58 -6.61
CA GLU A 87 -13.04 13.28 -5.58
C GLU A 87 -13.66 12.68 -4.31
N TRP A 88 -14.78 13.25 -3.85
CA TRP A 88 -15.50 12.77 -2.69
C TRP A 88 -16.10 11.38 -2.92
N THR A 89 -16.55 11.10 -4.14
CA THR A 89 -17.02 9.77 -4.55
C THR A 89 -15.92 8.72 -4.45
N ILE A 90 -14.71 9.04 -4.90
CA ILE A 90 -13.55 8.14 -4.79
C ILE A 90 -13.20 7.90 -3.31
N ARG A 91 -13.22 8.96 -2.50
CA ARG A 91 -12.97 8.89 -1.05
C ARG A 91 -13.98 7.99 -0.35
N PHE A 92 -15.28 8.20 -0.63
CA PHE A 92 -16.38 7.40 -0.10
C PHE A 92 -16.21 5.92 -0.44
N ALA A 93 -15.86 5.62 -1.70
CA ALA A 93 -15.59 4.25 -2.13
C ALA A 93 -14.37 3.63 -1.42
N ALA A 94 -13.31 4.39 -1.20
CA ALA A 94 -12.13 3.94 -0.47
C ALA A 94 -12.43 3.65 1.02
N GLU A 95 -13.23 4.50 1.68
CA GLU A 95 -13.72 4.27 3.04
C GLU A 95 -14.54 2.98 3.12
N LYS A 96 -15.45 2.77 2.16
CA LYS A 96 -16.24 1.53 2.07
C LYS A 96 -15.38 0.29 1.83
N ALA A 97 -14.32 0.39 1.02
CA ALA A 97 -13.39 -0.71 0.81
C ALA A 97 -12.61 -1.11 2.08
N GLY A 98 -12.36 -0.14 2.98
CA GLY A 98 -11.74 -0.38 4.29
C GLY A 98 -12.70 -0.99 5.32
N LEU A 99 -13.99 -0.61 5.28
CA LEU A 99 -15.00 -1.01 6.26
C LEU A 99 -15.79 -2.28 5.89
N GLU A 100 -15.99 -2.57 4.60
CA GLU A 100 -16.92 -3.60 4.14
C GLU A 100 -16.23 -4.90 3.72
N GLY A 101 -16.37 -5.92 4.57
CA GLY A 101 -16.05 -7.33 4.30
C GLY A 101 -17.29 -8.19 4.04
N LYS A 102 -18.29 -7.75 3.26
CA LYS A 102 -19.45 -8.60 2.92
C LYS A 102 -19.14 -9.65 1.84
N HIS A 103 -18.28 -9.32 0.87
CA HIS A 103 -17.76 -10.26 -0.13
C HIS A 103 -16.33 -9.88 -0.55
N VAL A 104 -15.37 -10.79 -0.35
CA VAL A 104 -13.94 -10.59 -0.63
C VAL A 104 -13.67 -10.16 -2.08
N HIS A 105 -14.43 -10.71 -3.03
CA HIS A 105 -14.27 -10.40 -4.45
C HIS A 105 -14.68 -8.96 -4.80
N ASP A 106 -15.78 -8.46 -4.23
CA ASP A 106 -16.27 -7.10 -4.49
C ASP A 106 -15.32 -6.06 -3.86
N ARG A 107 -14.78 -6.36 -2.68
CA ARG A 107 -13.75 -5.53 -2.03
C ARG A 107 -12.48 -5.47 -2.88
N ARG A 108 -11.95 -6.62 -3.31
CA ARG A 108 -10.73 -6.67 -4.14
C ARG A 108 -10.90 -5.90 -5.45
N LEU A 109 -12.03 -6.08 -6.14
CA LEU A 109 -12.30 -5.33 -7.37
C LEU A 109 -12.41 -3.82 -7.11
N LEU A 110 -12.99 -3.41 -5.98
CA LEU A 110 -13.07 -2.00 -5.59
C LEU A 110 -11.67 -1.40 -5.33
N LEU A 111 -10.82 -2.09 -4.57
CA LEU A 111 -9.42 -1.70 -4.35
C LEU A 111 -8.67 -1.51 -5.68
N GLN A 112 -8.80 -2.48 -6.59
CA GLN A 112 -8.21 -2.41 -7.93
C GLN A 112 -8.73 -1.23 -8.74
N CYS A 113 -10.05 -0.96 -8.71
CA CYS A 113 -10.65 0.16 -9.42
C CYS A 113 -10.17 1.51 -8.88
N VAL A 114 -10.02 1.66 -7.56
CA VAL A 114 -9.47 2.89 -6.96
C VAL A 114 -8.01 3.06 -7.38
N ALA A 115 -7.17 2.06 -7.13
CA ALA A 115 -5.74 2.12 -7.44
C ALA A 115 -5.49 2.40 -8.93
N LEU A 116 -6.10 1.61 -9.82
CA LEU A 116 -5.93 1.78 -11.26
C LEU A 116 -6.59 3.06 -11.78
N GLY A 117 -7.76 3.44 -11.26
CA GLY A 117 -8.45 4.67 -11.66
C GLY A 117 -7.60 5.91 -11.39
N LEU A 118 -6.94 5.94 -10.23
CA LEU A 118 -6.05 7.04 -9.84
C LEU A 118 -4.85 7.18 -10.79
N THR A 119 -4.28 6.07 -11.33
CA THR A 119 -3.20 6.11 -12.36
C THR A 119 -3.57 6.94 -13.56
N GLN A 120 -4.86 7.07 -13.85
CA GLN A 120 -5.35 7.68 -15.06
C GLN A 120 -5.89 9.10 -14.83
N CYS A 121 -6.43 9.42 -13.65
CA CYS A 121 -7.12 10.69 -13.41
C CYS A 121 -6.21 11.86 -13.00
N GLY A 122 -4.99 11.58 -12.52
CA GLY A 122 -4.05 12.61 -12.05
C GLY A 122 -4.22 12.90 -10.56
N GLN A 123 -3.60 14.00 -10.10
CA GLN A 123 -3.57 14.36 -8.68
C GLN A 123 -4.96 14.74 -8.16
N ILE A 124 -5.34 14.12 -7.05
CA ILE A 124 -6.53 14.45 -6.25
C ILE A 124 -6.10 14.93 -4.87
N SER A 125 -7.04 15.45 -4.08
CA SER A 125 -6.81 15.75 -2.67
C SER A 125 -6.41 14.49 -1.88
N SER A 126 -5.34 14.61 -1.09
CA SER A 126 -4.83 13.50 -0.28
C SER A 126 -5.79 13.16 0.86
N HIS A 127 -6.07 11.87 1.04
CA HIS A 127 -6.90 11.37 2.13
C HIS A 127 -6.43 10.01 2.64
N GLU A 128 -6.53 9.82 3.96
CA GLU A 128 -6.18 8.60 4.70
C GLU A 128 -6.78 7.35 4.06
N SER A 129 -8.10 7.30 3.85
CA SER A 129 -8.77 6.11 3.31
C SER A 129 -8.35 5.79 1.87
N VAL A 130 -8.06 6.82 1.06
CA VAL A 130 -7.61 6.63 -0.31
C VAL A 130 -6.19 6.06 -0.33
N LEU A 131 -5.30 6.61 0.50
CA LEU A 131 -3.94 6.11 0.64
C LEU A 131 -3.91 4.65 1.13
N CYS A 132 -4.65 4.32 2.18
CA CYS A 132 -4.75 2.95 2.67
C CYS A 132 -5.36 2.00 1.62
N CYS A 133 -6.34 2.46 0.84
CA CYS A 133 -6.94 1.69 -0.24
C CYS A 133 -5.92 1.37 -1.36
N VAL A 134 -5.15 2.36 -1.81
CA VAL A 134 -4.09 2.16 -2.80
C VAL A 134 -2.98 1.25 -2.26
N CYS A 135 -2.59 1.45 -1.00
CA CYS A 135 -1.62 0.61 -0.31
C CYS A 135 -2.09 -0.85 -0.26
N MET A 136 -3.32 -1.10 0.20
CA MET A 136 -3.91 -2.45 0.23
C MET A 136 -4.02 -3.07 -1.16
N ALA A 137 -4.35 -2.29 -2.19
CA ALA A 137 -4.36 -2.79 -3.56
C ALA A 137 -2.97 -3.26 -4.02
N LEU A 138 -1.92 -2.51 -3.69
CA LEU A 138 -0.53 -2.90 -3.98
C LEU A 138 -0.10 -4.13 -3.17
N LEU A 139 -0.43 -4.17 -1.88
CA LEU A 139 -0.10 -5.30 -1.02
C LEU A 139 -0.78 -6.59 -1.49
N GLU A 140 -2.08 -6.54 -1.80
CA GLU A 140 -2.84 -7.70 -2.26
C GLU A 140 -2.47 -8.14 -3.70
N GLU A 141 -1.99 -7.23 -4.56
CA GLU A 141 -1.72 -7.51 -5.98
C GLU A 141 -0.25 -7.53 -6.41
N LEU A 142 0.70 -7.07 -5.60
CA LEU A 142 2.13 -7.28 -5.86
C LEU A 142 2.68 -8.38 -4.98
N LEU A 143 2.05 -8.54 -3.81
CA LEU A 143 2.58 -9.32 -2.71
C LEU A 143 1.45 -10.15 -2.09
N PRO A 144 0.75 -11.01 -2.87
CA PRO A 144 -0.27 -11.94 -2.36
C PRO A 144 0.37 -13.07 -1.53
N LEU A 145 1.51 -12.80 -0.89
CA LEU A 145 2.28 -13.70 -0.05
C LEU A 145 1.42 -14.37 1.02
N PRO A 146 0.52 -13.69 1.75
CA PRO A 146 -0.34 -14.38 2.71
C PRO A 146 -1.19 -15.49 2.07
N ASP A 147 -1.75 -15.25 0.89
CA ASP A 147 -2.59 -16.22 0.17
C ASP A 147 -1.76 -17.33 -0.46
N LEU A 148 -0.63 -16.98 -1.09
CA LEU A 148 0.29 -17.95 -1.70
C LEU A 148 0.93 -18.87 -0.64
N LEU A 149 1.27 -18.32 0.52
CA LEU A 149 1.85 -19.07 1.64
C LEU A 149 0.80 -19.97 2.29
N LYS A 150 -0.42 -19.48 2.54
CA LYS A 150 -1.54 -20.32 3.00
C LYS A 150 -1.79 -21.50 2.06
N MET A 151 -1.77 -21.27 0.75
CA MET A 151 -1.94 -22.33 -0.25
C MET A 151 -0.78 -23.34 -0.23
N SER A 152 0.45 -22.90 0.04
CA SER A 152 1.60 -23.81 0.14
C SER A 152 1.58 -24.71 1.39
N VAL A 153 0.99 -24.22 2.49
CA VAL A 153 0.91 -24.94 3.76
C VAL A 153 -0.30 -25.90 3.83
N GLN A 154 -1.40 -25.59 3.13
CA GLN A 154 -2.66 -26.33 3.24
C GLN A 154 -2.86 -27.46 2.22
N SER A 155 -1.89 -27.79 1.36
CA SER A 155 -2.08 -28.83 0.33
C SER A 155 -1.36 -30.15 0.67
N PRO A 156 -2.08 -31.21 1.10
CA PRO A 156 -1.49 -32.53 1.32
C PRO A 156 -1.22 -33.33 0.03
N ASP A 157 -1.75 -32.91 -1.12
CA ASP A 157 -1.63 -33.66 -2.39
C ASP A 157 -0.60 -33.04 -3.35
N GLY A 158 0.26 -33.89 -3.91
CA GLY A 158 1.40 -33.55 -4.79
C GLY A 158 1.10 -32.80 -6.10
N ASN A 159 -0.15 -32.35 -6.32
CA ASN A 159 -0.58 -31.53 -7.46
C ASN A 159 -0.51 -30.00 -7.16
N SER A 160 -0.11 -29.63 -5.95
CA SER A 160 -0.03 -28.26 -5.42
C SER A 160 0.86 -27.30 -6.23
N ALA A 161 2.05 -27.76 -6.61
CA ALA A 161 3.03 -26.91 -7.30
C ALA A 161 2.52 -26.40 -8.67
N ALA A 162 1.75 -27.21 -9.39
CA ALA A 162 1.15 -26.80 -10.66
C ALA A 162 0.06 -25.75 -10.49
N VAL A 163 -0.77 -25.87 -9.43
CA VAL A 163 -1.82 -24.91 -9.10
C VAL A 163 -1.22 -23.57 -8.65
N VAL A 164 -0.22 -23.60 -7.78
CA VAL A 164 0.52 -22.39 -7.34
C VAL A 164 1.19 -21.72 -8.54
N LYS A 165 1.88 -22.49 -9.40
CA LYS A 165 2.54 -21.98 -10.61
C LYS A 165 1.54 -21.33 -11.57
N ASN A 166 0.35 -21.91 -11.76
CA ASN A 166 -0.69 -21.34 -12.61
C ASN A 166 -1.28 -20.05 -12.02
N ARG A 167 -1.47 -19.98 -10.70
CA ARG A 167 -1.89 -18.74 -10.03
C ARG A 167 -0.84 -17.64 -10.11
N VAL A 168 0.44 -17.97 -9.91
CA VAL A 168 1.54 -17.00 -10.05
C VAL A 168 1.57 -16.46 -11.48
N LYS A 169 1.44 -17.32 -12.50
CA LYS A 169 1.32 -16.87 -13.89
C LYS A 169 0.12 -15.94 -14.12
N GLN A 170 -1.06 -16.32 -13.63
CA GLN A 170 -2.26 -15.49 -13.72
C GLN A 170 -2.07 -14.12 -13.06
N HIS A 171 -1.34 -14.08 -11.95
CA HIS A 171 -1.04 -12.87 -11.20
C HIS A 171 -0.06 -11.95 -11.93
N LEU A 172 1.02 -12.50 -12.48
CA LEU A 172 1.97 -11.77 -13.33
C LEU A 172 1.29 -11.19 -14.58
N ASP A 173 0.27 -11.88 -15.09
CA ASP A 173 -0.52 -11.41 -16.22
C ASP A 173 -1.61 -10.39 -15.86
N SER A 174 -1.86 -10.17 -14.56
CA SER A 174 -2.91 -9.28 -14.09
C SER A 174 -2.63 -7.82 -14.47
N ILE A 175 -3.71 -7.06 -14.66
CA ILE A 175 -3.63 -5.66 -15.07
C ILE A 175 -2.93 -4.83 -13.98
N LEU A 176 -3.24 -5.07 -12.70
CA LEU A 176 -2.65 -4.27 -11.62
C LEU A 176 -1.15 -4.56 -11.44
N PHE A 177 -0.71 -5.82 -11.65
CA PHE A 177 0.72 -6.16 -11.64
C PHE A 177 1.48 -5.45 -12.76
N LYS A 178 0.90 -5.36 -13.96
CA LYS A 178 1.49 -4.61 -15.09
C LYS A 178 1.54 -3.10 -14.85
N GLU A 179 0.65 -2.60 -13.99
CA GLU A 179 0.53 -1.18 -13.61
C GLU A 179 1.14 -0.89 -12.22
N ALA A 180 1.93 -1.82 -11.67
CA ALA A 180 2.55 -1.71 -10.35
C ALA A 180 3.33 -0.41 -10.16
N GLY A 181 4.21 -0.08 -11.12
CA GLY A 181 5.03 1.13 -11.06
C GLY A 181 4.19 2.41 -11.00
N PRO A 182 3.26 2.64 -11.95
CA PRO A 182 2.33 3.77 -11.89
C PRO A 182 1.50 3.85 -10.61
N VAL A 183 0.98 2.72 -10.11
CA VAL A 183 0.19 2.68 -8.87
C VAL A 183 1.06 3.06 -7.67
N THR A 184 2.27 2.51 -7.58
CA THR A 184 3.26 2.88 -6.54
C THR A 184 3.63 4.35 -6.63
N GLY A 185 3.83 4.88 -7.84
CA GLY A 185 4.11 6.30 -8.05
C GLY A 185 3.00 7.20 -7.48
N ILE A 186 1.74 6.78 -7.59
CA ILE A 186 0.62 7.51 -6.97
C ILE A 186 0.65 7.42 -5.46
N LEU A 187 0.90 6.24 -4.91
CA LEU A 187 1.01 6.08 -3.47
C LEU A 187 2.08 7.03 -2.94
N CYS A 188 3.30 7.01 -3.50
CA CYS A 188 4.39 7.90 -3.10
C CYS A 188 4.01 9.38 -3.22
N ASN A 189 3.44 9.78 -4.36
CA ASN A 189 3.06 11.17 -4.60
C ASN A 189 1.96 11.64 -3.63
N GLN A 190 0.95 10.82 -3.35
CA GLN A 190 -0.12 11.19 -2.43
C GLN A 190 0.36 11.18 -0.98
N TYR A 191 1.28 10.27 -0.66
CA TYR A 191 1.90 10.12 0.64
C TYR A 191 2.80 11.31 0.99
N SER A 192 3.57 11.84 0.03
CA SER A 192 4.45 12.99 0.27
C SER A 192 3.69 14.24 0.73
N PHE A 193 2.44 14.41 0.27
CA PHE A 193 1.54 15.51 0.66
C PHE A 193 0.55 15.13 1.77
N ALA A 194 0.62 13.91 2.31
CA ALA A 194 -0.29 13.45 3.35
C ALA A 194 0.01 14.06 4.72
N SER A 195 -1.01 14.13 5.58
CA SER A 195 -0.82 14.47 6.99
C SER A 195 -0.09 13.36 7.73
N ASP A 196 0.58 13.69 8.83
CA ASP A 196 1.31 12.70 9.64
C ASP A 196 0.40 11.56 10.11
N LYS A 197 -0.85 11.88 10.48
CA LYS A 197 -1.86 10.86 10.80
C LYS A 197 -2.09 9.89 9.64
N ALA A 198 -2.30 10.41 8.43
CA ALA A 198 -2.56 9.59 7.26
C ALA A 198 -1.35 8.75 6.86
N LYS A 199 -0.14 9.30 7.02
CA LYS A 199 1.13 8.58 6.85
C LYS A 199 1.17 7.38 7.81
N THR A 200 1.07 7.63 9.11
CA THR A 200 1.07 6.59 10.15
C THR A 200 0.04 5.50 9.87
N SER A 201 -1.19 5.83 9.46
CA SER A 201 -2.21 4.83 9.13
C SER A 201 -1.81 3.91 7.96
N VAL A 202 -1.14 4.44 6.93
CA VAL A 202 -0.62 3.64 5.82
C VAL A 202 0.51 2.72 6.29
N GLU A 203 1.41 3.23 7.12
CA GLU A 203 2.53 2.45 7.64
C GLU A 203 2.04 1.30 8.56
N ILE A 204 1.06 1.57 9.43
CA ILE A 204 0.36 0.54 10.23
C ILE A 204 -0.31 -0.48 9.32
N CYS A 205 -0.97 -0.04 8.24
CA CYS A 205 -1.62 -0.93 7.29
C CYS A 205 -0.63 -1.91 6.63
N ILE A 206 0.58 -1.45 6.26
CA ILE A 206 1.65 -2.31 5.73
C ILE A 206 2.11 -3.31 6.80
N TRP A 207 2.31 -2.82 8.02
CA TRP A 207 2.77 -3.62 9.15
C TRP A 207 1.79 -4.73 9.51
N GLU A 208 0.52 -4.41 9.64
CA GLU A 208 -0.55 -5.37 9.92
C GLU A 208 -0.66 -6.42 8.81
N TYR A 209 -0.58 -6.00 7.54
CA TYR A 209 -0.60 -6.92 6.41
C TYR A 209 0.56 -7.94 6.48
N ALA A 210 1.75 -7.49 6.88
CA ALA A 210 2.90 -8.37 7.10
C ALA A 210 2.71 -9.30 8.32
N GLN A 211 2.05 -8.82 9.38
CA GLN A 211 1.78 -9.60 10.60
C GLN A 211 0.63 -10.62 10.48
N VAL A 212 -0.24 -10.55 9.46
CA VAL A 212 -1.33 -11.52 9.24
C VAL A 212 -0.82 -12.95 8.98
N GLN A 213 0.49 -13.16 8.89
CA GLN A 213 1.09 -14.49 9.03
C GLN A 213 1.12 -14.91 10.51
N ASP A 214 0.40 -15.98 10.80
CA ASP A 214 0.02 -16.50 12.11
C ASP A 214 1.03 -16.30 13.25
N LYS A 215 0.57 -15.82 14.43
CA LYS A 215 1.39 -15.72 15.65
C LYS A 215 2.09 -17.03 16.04
N SER A 216 1.56 -18.16 15.57
CA SER A 216 2.10 -19.50 15.75
C SER A 216 3.25 -19.87 14.81
N LEU A 217 3.40 -19.23 13.64
CA LEU A 217 4.55 -19.45 12.74
C LEU A 217 5.86 -18.95 13.37
N TRP A 218 5.80 -17.86 14.13
CA TRP A 218 6.97 -17.24 14.79
C TRP A 218 7.50 -18.03 15.98
N ARG A 219 6.64 -18.83 16.64
CA ARG A 219 7.08 -19.72 17.73
C ARG A 219 7.86 -20.94 17.21
N SER A 220 7.80 -21.23 15.92
CA SER A 220 8.52 -22.35 15.29
C SER A 220 9.96 -22.01 14.85
N TRP A 221 10.47 -20.86 15.27
CA TRP A 221 11.78 -20.35 14.85
C TRP A 221 12.95 -21.27 15.21
N GLU A 222 12.77 -22.13 16.20
CA GLU A 222 13.72 -23.20 16.54
C GLU A 222 13.88 -24.27 15.45
N GLY A 223 13.11 -24.24 14.35
CA GLY A 223 13.21 -25.27 13.30
C GLY A 223 12.92 -24.88 11.85
N SER A 224 12.41 -23.68 11.51
CA SER A 224 12.20 -23.30 10.10
C SER A 224 12.70 -21.90 9.77
N THR A 225 13.75 -21.84 8.96
CA THR A 225 14.40 -20.62 8.43
C THR A 225 13.56 -19.88 7.38
N GLU A 226 12.38 -20.38 7.03
CA GLU A 226 11.62 -19.92 5.86
C GLU A 226 10.56 -18.83 6.10
N PRO A 227 9.76 -18.81 7.18
CA PRO A 227 8.65 -17.86 7.31
C PRO A 227 9.11 -16.41 7.61
N CYS A 228 10.01 -16.25 8.58
CA CYS A 228 10.54 -14.93 8.97
C CYS A 228 11.33 -14.28 7.84
N LYS A 229 12.13 -15.08 7.10
CA LYS A 229 12.89 -14.62 5.94
C LYS A 229 11.97 -14.15 4.80
N LYS A 230 10.83 -14.81 4.56
CA LYS A 230 9.86 -14.41 3.52
C LYS A 230 9.09 -13.13 3.86
N ILE A 231 8.82 -12.88 5.14
CA ILE A 231 8.14 -11.67 5.61
C ILE A 231 9.11 -10.49 5.63
N LEU A 232 10.36 -10.73 6.00
CA LEU A 232 11.39 -9.73 5.85
C LEU A 232 11.68 -9.43 4.38
N ASP A 233 11.82 -10.44 3.52
CA ASP A 233 11.98 -10.27 2.07
C ASP A 233 10.80 -9.48 1.48
N LEU A 234 9.58 -9.72 1.98
CA LEU A 234 8.39 -8.91 1.64
C LEU A 234 8.53 -7.44 2.08
N LEU A 235 8.86 -7.19 3.35
CA LEU A 235 9.02 -5.85 3.90
C LEU A 235 10.16 -5.11 3.20
N LEU A 236 11.29 -5.77 2.95
CA LEU A 236 12.42 -5.26 2.20
C LEU A 236 12.05 -4.98 0.74
N ARG A 237 11.33 -5.89 0.06
CA ARG A 237 10.84 -5.62 -1.30
C ARG A 237 9.88 -4.45 -1.36
N LEU A 238 8.99 -4.28 -0.39
CA LEU A 238 8.16 -3.07 -0.26
C LEU A 238 9.02 -1.83 -0.06
N ILE A 239 9.99 -1.92 0.84
CA ILE A 239 10.98 -0.87 1.12
C ILE A 239 11.79 -0.49 -0.13
N PHE A 240 12.10 -1.43 -1.02
CA PHE A 240 12.82 -1.18 -2.27
C PHE A 240 11.90 -0.83 -3.45
N LEU A 241 10.62 -1.16 -3.39
CA LEU A 241 9.63 -0.83 -4.43
C LEU A 241 9.05 0.57 -4.22
N VAL A 242 8.97 1.02 -2.98
CA VAL A 242 8.48 2.34 -2.58
C VAL A 242 9.66 3.23 -2.18
N ASP A 243 9.56 4.55 -2.30
CA ASP A 243 10.64 5.44 -1.88
C ASP A 243 10.79 5.39 -0.35
N ILE A 244 11.86 4.76 0.14
CA ILE A 244 12.08 4.44 1.55
C ILE A 244 12.13 5.67 2.46
N GLN A 245 12.50 6.85 1.93
CA GLN A 245 12.43 8.11 2.68
C GLN A 245 10.99 8.48 3.08
N SER A 246 10.00 7.84 2.46
CA SER A 246 8.61 8.08 2.75
C SER A 246 8.11 7.31 3.97
N PHE A 247 8.71 6.19 4.42
CA PHE A 247 8.09 5.32 5.44
C PHE A 247 8.89 5.24 6.76
N PRO A 248 9.03 6.34 7.52
CA PRO A 248 9.84 6.38 8.72
C PRO A 248 9.27 5.53 9.88
N TYR A 249 7.94 5.41 10.01
CA TYR A 249 7.34 4.58 11.07
C TYR A 249 7.55 3.09 10.80
N LEU A 250 7.44 2.64 9.55
CA LEU A 250 7.70 1.27 9.14
C LEU A 250 9.16 0.88 9.38
N LEU A 251 10.10 1.79 9.11
CA LEU A 251 11.51 1.60 9.45
C LEU A 251 11.75 1.47 10.95
N LYS A 252 10.99 2.22 11.77
CA LYS A 252 11.04 2.11 13.24
C LYS A 252 10.48 0.77 13.71
N GLU A 253 9.29 0.38 13.26
CA GLU A 253 8.67 -0.92 13.61
C GLU A 253 9.54 -2.10 13.16
N LEU A 254 10.15 -1.99 11.97
CA LEU A 254 11.12 -2.97 11.49
C LEU A 254 12.35 -3.03 12.41
N ALA A 255 12.89 -1.89 12.83
CA ALA A 255 14.01 -1.83 13.76
C ALA A 255 13.68 -2.45 15.12
N GLU A 256 12.53 -2.10 15.70
CA GLU A 256 12.03 -2.69 16.94
C GLU A 256 11.84 -4.20 16.78
N PHE A 257 11.31 -4.66 15.66
CA PHE A 257 11.18 -6.07 15.36
C PHE A 257 12.52 -6.80 15.29
N VAL A 258 13.53 -6.23 14.62
CA VAL A 258 14.87 -6.82 14.59
C VAL A 258 15.45 -6.93 16.00
N THR A 259 15.21 -5.97 16.89
CA THR A 259 15.70 -6.07 18.28
C THR A 259 15.01 -7.14 19.13
N LEU A 260 13.82 -7.63 18.72
CA LEU A 260 13.10 -8.71 19.40
C LEU A 260 13.55 -10.11 18.99
N LEU A 261 14.46 -10.20 18.01
CA LEU A 261 15.01 -11.45 17.49
C LEU A 261 16.12 -12.00 18.42
N PRO A 262 16.32 -13.33 18.56
CA PRO A 262 17.54 -13.90 19.14
C PRO A 262 18.77 -13.42 18.36
N LYS A 263 19.92 -13.37 19.03
CA LYS A 263 21.14 -12.76 18.49
C LYS A 263 21.61 -13.40 17.18
N GLU A 264 21.54 -14.73 17.08
CA GLU A 264 21.84 -15.46 15.84
C GLU A 264 20.89 -15.05 14.70
N GLY A 265 19.63 -14.75 15.03
CA GLY A 265 18.64 -14.24 14.09
C GLY A 265 18.92 -12.81 13.67
N GLN A 266 19.34 -11.95 14.60
CA GLN A 266 19.73 -10.55 14.32
C GLN A 266 20.92 -10.48 13.36
N ASP A 267 21.97 -11.25 13.65
CA ASP A 267 23.23 -11.23 12.88
C ASP A 267 22.99 -11.70 11.43
N VAL A 268 22.30 -12.82 11.24
CA VAL A 268 21.95 -13.34 9.90
C VAL A 268 21.09 -12.33 9.12
N LEU A 269 20.18 -11.64 9.81
CA LEU A 269 19.31 -10.65 9.17
C LEU A 269 20.06 -9.43 8.69
N LEU A 270 20.90 -8.88 9.57
CA LEU A 270 21.69 -7.70 9.31
C LEU A 270 22.66 -7.96 8.16
N ASP A 271 23.28 -9.14 8.13
CA ASP A 271 24.15 -9.56 7.02
C ASP A 271 23.38 -9.65 5.69
N ASP A 272 22.21 -10.31 5.66
CA ASP A 272 21.36 -10.40 4.47
C ASP A 272 20.91 -9.00 3.98
N MET A 273 20.56 -8.09 4.90
CA MET A 273 20.15 -6.73 4.59
C MET A 273 21.32 -5.87 4.07
N HIS A 274 22.50 -5.99 4.68
CA HIS A 274 23.72 -5.34 4.21
C HIS A 274 24.10 -5.82 2.81
N ALA A 275 24.00 -7.13 2.54
CA ALA A 275 24.23 -7.70 1.21
C ALA A 275 23.25 -7.14 0.17
N HIS A 276 21.95 -7.16 0.46
CA HIS A 276 20.93 -6.63 -0.45
C HIS A 276 21.08 -5.13 -0.73
N VAL A 277 21.39 -4.32 0.29
CA VAL A 277 21.65 -2.88 0.09
C VAL A 277 22.94 -2.66 -0.71
N ALA A 278 23.98 -3.47 -0.47
CA ALA A 278 25.24 -3.39 -1.20
C ALA A 278 25.09 -3.76 -2.69
N GLU A 279 24.28 -4.77 -3.00
CA GLU A 279 23.99 -5.21 -4.37
C GLU A 279 22.98 -4.31 -5.11
N SER A 280 22.23 -3.48 -4.38
CA SER A 280 21.29 -2.54 -4.99
C SER A 280 22.00 -1.47 -5.83
N ASP A 281 21.58 -1.34 -7.08
CA ASP A 281 22.00 -0.29 -8.03
C ASP A 281 21.32 1.07 -7.77
N ASP A 282 20.44 1.16 -6.76
CA ASP A 282 19.72 2.39 -6.45
C ASP A 282 20.60 3.41 -5.72
N VAL A 283 21.35 4.19 -6.50
CA VAL A 283 22.29 5.19 -5.99
C VAL A 283 21.60 6.28 -5.17
N THR A 284 20.30 6.54 -5.41
CA THR A 284 19.54 7.58 -4.72
C THR A 284 19.15 7.19 -3.29
N ARG A 285 18.72 5.95 -3.06
CA ARG A 285 18.18 5.50 -1.77
C ARG A 285 19.21 4.80 -0.89
N LYS A 286 20.28 4.28 -1.50
CA LYS A 286 21.36 3.54 -0.81
C LYS A 286 22.01 4.29 0.36
N PRO A 287 22.30 5.61 0.31
CA PRO A 287 22.91 6.31 1.45
C PRO A 287 22.05 6.31 2.72
N VAL A 288 20.73 6.49 2.57
CA VAL A 288 19.78 6.50 3.70
C VAL A 288 19.66 5.10 4.30
N LEU A 289 19.52 4.09 3.44
CA LEU A 289 19.48 2.68 3.82
C LEU A 289 20.72 2.25 4.59
N VAL A 290 21.91 2.66 4.12
CA VAL A 290 23.18 2.38 4.81
C VAL A 290 23.20 3.04 6.19
N SER A 291 22.79 4.30 6.31
CA SER A 291 22.74 5.03 7.59
C SER A 291 21.77 4.38 8.59
N TRP A 292 20.59 3.98 8.12
CA TRP A 292 19.61 3.29 8.95
C TRP A 292 20.11 1.90 9.39
N LEU A 293 20.72 1.11 8.49
CA LEU A 293 21.32 -0.19 8.83
C LEU A 293 22.46 -0.06 9.85
N GLN A 294 23.30 0.97 9.72
CA GLN A 294 24.35 1.26 10.72
C GLN A 294 23.74 1.57 12.09
N SER A 295 22.66 2.35 12.12
CA SER A 295 21.95 2.67 13.37
C SER A 295 21.32 1.41 13.98
N LEU A 296 20.75 0.54 13.16
CA LEU A 296 20.16 -0.72 13.59
C LEU A 296 21.20 -1.71 14.13
N SER A 297 22.34 -1.84 13.44
CA SER A 297 23.48 -2.65 13.89
C SER A 297 24.01 -2.16 15.24
N TYR A 298 24.09 -0.83 15.41
CA TYR A 298 24.48 -0.23 16.69
C TYR A 298 23.49 -0.55 17.82
N ILE A 299 22.18 -0.42 17.58
CA ILE A 299 21.14 -0.75 18.58
C ILE A 299 21.17 -2.24 18.94
N SER A 300 21.28 -3.11 17.94
CA SER A 300 21.37 -4.56 18.11
C SER A 300 22.61 -4.96 18.92
N SER A 301 23.75 -4.29 18.68
CA SER A 301 24.97 -4.50 19.48
C SER A 301 24.82 -4.09 20.95
N GLN A 302 24.06 -3.02 21.23
CA GLN A 302 23.85 -2.52 22.61
C GLN A 302 22.89 -3.38 23.42
N ALA A 303 21.83 -3.92 22.81
CA ALA A 303 20.90 -4.83 23.49
C ALA A 303 21.63 -6.01 24.15
N THR A 304 22.73 -6.44 23.53
CA THR A 304 23.55 -7.56 24.01
C THR A 304 24.52 -7.18 25.13
N HIS A 305 24.81 -5.89 25.29
CA HIS A 305 25.59 -5.36 26.40
C HIS A 305 24.73 -5.24 27.67
N CYS A 306 23.44 -4.91 27.54
CA CYS A 306 22.50 -4.88 28.67
C CYS A 306 22.21 -6.27 29.24
N GLU A 307 22.00 -7.30 28.41
CA GLU A 307 21.80 -8.68 28.91
C GLU A 307 23.04 -9.26 29.62
N SER A 308 24.24 -8.82 29.24
CA SER A 308 25.48 -9.21 29.93
C SER A 308 25.65 -8.51 31.29
N VAL A 309 25.16 -7.28 31.42
CA VAL A 309 25.24 -6.49 32.66
C VAL A 309 24.13 -6.91 33.64
N ASP A 310 22.94 -7.27 33.17
CA ASP A 310 21.84 -7.73 34.05
C ASP A 310 22.11 -9.10 34.71
N LYS A 311 22.99 -9.94 34.14
CA LYS A 311 23.47 -11.15 34.81
C LYS A 311 24.44 -10.85 35.97
N ASP A 312 25.13 -9.72 35.92
CA ASP A 312 26.06 -9.27 36.96
C ASP A 312 25.43 -8.23 37.92
N ALA A 313 24.31 -7.60 37.55
CA ALA A 313 23.66 -6.51 38.28
C ALA A 313 22.43 -6.93 39.11
N ASN A 314 22.24 -8.22 39.39
CA ASN A 314 21.19 -8.67 40.34
C ASN A 314 21.53 -8.36 41.82
N ALA A 315 22.44 -7.41 42.05
CA ALA A 315 22.66 -6.71 43.31
C ALA A 315 22.60 -5.19 43.07
N CYS A 316 21.46 -4.61 43.43
CA CYS A 316 21.19 -3.19 43.67
C CYS A 316 20.67 -2.31 42.52
N SER A 317 19.37 -2.01 42.65
CA SER A 317 18.72 -0.71 42.48
C SER A 317 18.09 -0.35 41.13
N MET A 318 16.78 -0.08 41.23
CA MET A 318 15.87 0.50 40.25
C MET A 318 16.33 1.86 39.71
N GLY A 319 16.05 2.12 38.43
CA GLY A 319 15.88 3.48 37.93
C GLY A 319 16.14 3.69 36.44
N SER A 320 15.06 3.69 35.66
CA SER A 320 14.84 4.46 34.41
C SER A 320 15.72 4.19 33.18
N ASP A 321 15.12 3.59 32.14
CA ASP A 321 15.60 3.71 30.76
C ASP A 321 14.43 3.69 29.74
N GLU A 322 13.78 4.83 29.58
CA GLU A 322 12.74 5.08 28.56
C GLU A 322 13.18 6.19 27.56
N LEU A 323 14.47 6.54 27.56
CA LEU A 323 14.99 7.76 26.91
C LEU A 323 15.92 7.52 25.71
N SER A 324 16.29 6.28 25.38
CA SER A 324 17.28 6.00 24.32
C SER A 324 16.69 5.98 22.91
N LEU A 325 15.50 5.43 22.71
CA LEU A 325 14.88 5.25 21.39
C LEU A 325 14.44 6.58 20.73
N ASN A 326 14.00 7.55 21.55
CA ASN A 326 13.52 8.84 21.05
C ASN A 326 14.64 9.79 20.59
N ARG A 327 15.88 9.59 21.06
CA ARG A 327 17.00 10.50 20.76
C ARG A 327 17.67 10.19 19.42
N THR A 328 17.60 8.94 18.98
CA THR A 328 18.22 8.46 17.74
C THR A 328 17.36 8.76 16.52
N MET A 329 16.03 8.78 16.67
CA MET A 329 15.10 9.14 15.59
C MET A 329 15.12 10.63 15.21
N ALA A 330 15.68 11.51 16.04
CA ALA A 330 15.83 12.93 15.71
C ALA A 330 16.99 13.21 14.74
N ARG A 331 17.73 12.19 14.29
CA ARG A 331 18.90 12.30 13.40
C ARG A 331 18.78 11.50 12.10
N LEU A 332 17.63 10.86 11.84
CA LEU A 332 17.26 10.26 10.55
C LEU A 332 16.36 11.21 9.77
#